data_AF-A0A952L9I3-F1
#
_entry.id   AF-A0A952L9I3-F1
#
_cell.length_a   1.000
_cell.length_b   1.000
_cell.length_c   1.000
_cell.angle_alpha   90.00
_cell.angle_beta   90.00
_cell.angle_gamma   90.00
#
_symmetry.space_group_name_H-M   'P 1'
#
loop_
_entity.id
_entity.type
_entity.pdbx_description
1 polymer ?
#
loop_
_entity_poly.entity_id
_entity_poly.type
_entity_poly.pdbx_seq_one_letter_code
_entity_poly.pdbx_strand_id
1 'polypeptide(L)'
;MSGASFLVIPQWQGSGSSRAMRLIDGADAIRGDLPAARTHQVPVPAAAGESLGTGVNRFSSLVAVKDATEAELALLEPPVVAVGGDCGAELATVQHALAAHPPGSVAVVWFDAHGDLNDDVSSPSGAFHGMVLRALLGDRPDGLASSGPNRLDPAQLILAGTRAL
;
A
#
# COMPACT_ATOMS: atom_id res chain seq x y z
N MET A 1 -21.73 -17.08 -5.91
CA MET A 1 -20.56 -16.38 -5.35
C MET A 1 -20.83 -14.90 -5.50
N SER A 2 -20.81 -14.13 -4.41
CA SER A 2 -20.72 -12.66 -4.50
C SER A 2 -19.48 -12.32 -5.33
N GLY A 3 -19.54 -11.32 -6.21
CA GLY A 3 -18.35 -10.95 -7.01
C GLY A 3 -17.30 -10.26 -6.12
N ALA A 4 -16.25 -9.66 -6.70
CA ALA A 4 -15.26 -8.89 -5.94
C ALA A 4 -15.72 -7.45 -5.60
N SER A 5 -15.39 -6.96 -4.40
CA SER A 5 -15.48 -5.53 -4.06
C SER A 5 -14.21 -4.82 -4.57
N PHE A 6 -14.32 -3.58 -5.03
CA PHE A 6 -13.18 -2.83 -5.54
C PHE A 6 -12.87 -1.65 -4.63
N LEU A 7 -11.59 -1.44 -4.32
CA LEU A 7 -11.13 -0.31 -3.51
C LEU A 7 -10.10 0.49 -4.29
N VAL A 8 -10.44 1.72 -4.65
CA VAL A 8 -9.56 2.63 -5.39
C VAL A 8 -8.83 3.53 -4.42
N ILE A 9 -7.50 3.48 -4.46
CA ILE A 9 -6.59 4.18 -3.54
C ILE A 9 -5.67 5.05 -4.40
N PRO A 10 -6.10 6.26 -4.80
CA PRO A 10 -5.32 7.13 -5.70
C PRO A 10 -4.14 7.81 -4.99
N GLN A 11 -3.38 7.03 -4.20
CA GLN A 11 -2.19 7.49 -3.48
C GLN A 11 -1.09 7.82 -4.48
N TRP A 12 -0.49 8.99 -4.29
CA TRP A 12 0.67 9.44 -5.06
C TRP A 12 1.83 9.88 -4.17
N GLN A 13 1.55 10.11 -2.88
CA GLN A 13 2.50 10.63 -1.92
C GLN A 13 3.69 9.68 -1.71
N GLY A 14 3.49 8.37 -1.87
CA GLY A 14 4.54 7.36 -1.71
C GLY A 14 5.54 7.36 -2.86
N SER A 15 5.17 7.87 -4.04
CA SER A 15 6.02 7.87 -5.23
C SER A 15 7.17 8.89 -5.17
N GLY A 16 8.37 8.44 -5.54
CA GLY A 16 9.53 9.30 -5.78
C GLY A 16 9.55 10.00 -7.15
N SER A 17 8.53 9.78 -7.99
CA SER A 17 8.46 10.35 -9.33
C SER A 17 8.16 11.86 -9.30
N SER A 18 8.82 12.62 -10.19
CA SER A 18 8.49 14.04 -10.43
C SER A 18 7.09 14.23 -11.04
N ARG A 19 6.46 13.14 -11.52
CA ARG A 19 5.11 13.11 -12.09
C ARG A 19 4.12 12.31 -11.22
N ALA A 20 4.42 12.15 -9.92
CA ALA A 20 3.63 11.32 -8.99
C ALA A 20 2.12 11.57 -9.05
N MET A 21 1.67 12.83 -9.14
CA MET A 21 0.23 13.14 -9.19
C MET A 21 -0.53 12.51 -10.38
N ARG A 22 0.16 12.10 -11.46
CA ARG A 22 -0.48 11.37 -12.57
C ARG A 22 -0.94 9.96 -12.19
N LEU A 23 -0.49 9.44 -11.04
CA LEU A 23 -0.98 8.19 -10.49
C LEU A 23 -2.46 8.28 -10.09
N ILE A 24 -2.94 9.48 -9.73
CA ILE A 24 -4.36 9.76 -9.51
C ILE A 24 -5.15 9.47 -10.79
N ASP A 25 -4.72 10.06 -11.91
CA ASP A 25 -5.37 9.87 -13.21
C ASP A 25 -5.40 8.39 -13.63
N GLY A 26 -4.33 7.64 -13.35
CA GLY A 26 -4.25 6.21 -13.63
C GLY A 26 -5.24 5.38 -12.81
N ALA A 27 -5.31 5.63 -11.50
CA ALA A 27 -6.27 4.97 -10.62
C ALA A 27 -7.72 5.32 -11.00
N ASP A 28 -7.99 6.59 -11.35
CA ASP A 28 -9.31 7.05 -11.79
C ASP A 28 -9.73 6.48 -13.16
N ALA A 29 -8.77 6.30 -14.08
CA ALA A 29 -9.04 5.66 -15.36
C ALA A 29 -9.50 4.22 -15.16
N ILE A 30 -8.80 3.44 -14.32
CA ILE A 30 -9.22 2.07 -13.97
C ILE A 30 -10.58 2.09 -13.27
N ARG A 31 -10.80 3.01 -12.31
CA ARG A 31 -12.09 3.17 -11.62
C ARG A 31 -13.25 3.38 -12.60
N GLY A 32 -13.03 4.12 -13.69
CA GLY A 32 -14.03 4.36 -14.73
C GLY A 32 -14.55 3.09 -15.41
N ASP A 33 -13.75 2.02 -15.41
CA ASP A 33 -14.09 0.73 -16.00
C ASP A 33 -14.73 -0.26 -15.00
N LEU A 34 -14.79 0.10 -13.71
CA LEU A 34 -15.30 -0.76 -12.63
C LEU A 34 -16.80 -0.54 -12.36
N PRO A 35 -17.52 -1.56 -11.86
CA PRO A 35 -18.92 -1.41 -11.49
C PRO A 35 -19.08 -0.46 -10.31
N ALA A 36 -19.65 0.72 -10.55
CA ALA A 36 -19.80 1.78 -9.55
C ALA A 36 -20.47 1.31 -8.24
N ALA A 37 -21.47 0.42 -8.34
CA ALA A 37 -22.18 -0.12 -7.17
C ALA A 37 -21.33 -1.00 -6.25
N ARG A 38 -20.11 -1.35 -6.66
CA ARG A 38 -19.20 -2.23 -5.91
C ARG A 38 -17.79 -1.64 -5.79
N THR A 39 -17.67 -0.35 -6.09
CA THR A 39 -16.38 0.36 -6.11
C THR A 39 -16.39 1.44 -5.05
N HIS A 40 -15.48 1.32 -4.10
CA HIS A 40 -15.21 2.28 -3.06
C HIS A 40 -13.95 3.07 -3.40
N GLN A 41 -13.84 4.27 -2.87
CA GLN A 41 -12.68 5.13 -3.10
C GLN A 41 -12.18 5.67 -1.78
N VAL A 42 -10.90 5.46 -1.52
CA VAL A 42 -10.22 6.01 -0.35
C VAL A 42 -10.02 7.51 -0.54
N PRO A 43 -10.40 8.35 0.44
CA PRO A 43 -10.07 9.77 0.40
C PRO A 43 -8.56 9.96 0.57
N VAL A 44 -7.91 10.52 -0.45
CA VAL A 44 -6.48 10.84 -0.43
C VAL A 44 -6.29 12.35 -0.24
N PRO A 45 -5.45 12.81 0.70
CA PRO A 45 -5.17 14.24 0.89
C PRO A 45 -4.63 14.89 -0.38
N ALA A 46 -5.11 16.09 -0.70
CA ALA A 46 -4.55 16.90 -1.80
C ALA A 46 -3.15 17.43 -1.46
N ALA A 47 -2.87 17.65 -0.17
CA ALA A 47 -1.55 18.06 0.30
C ALA A 47 -0.56 16.89 0.24
N ALA A 48 0.71 17.24 -0.01
CA ALA A 48 1.79 16.26 -0.01
C ALA A 48 2.05 15.67 1.38
N GLY A 49 1.87 16.46 2.45
CA GLY A 49 2.26 16.07 3.81
C GLY A 49 3.76 16.29 4.09
N GLU A 50 4.12 16.05 5.34
CA GLU A 50 5.45 16.25 5.92
C GLU A 50 6.12 14.92 6.29
N SER A 51 7.45 14.88 6.26
CA SER A 51 8.26 13.70 6.61
C SER A 51 8.36 13.43 8.11
N LEU A 52 8.04 14.41 8.97
CA LEU A 52 8.06 14.29 10.44
C LEU A 52 9.35 13.68 11.04
N GLY A 53 10.49 13.84 10.37
CA GLY A 53 11.77 13.29 10.83
C GLY A 53 11.91 11.76 10.74
N THR A 54 11.01 11.07 10.03
CA THR A 54 11.00 9.60 9.93
C THR A 54 11.92 9.04 8.86
N GLY A 55 12.61 9.88 8.08
CA GLY A 55 13.35 9.45 6.88
C GLY A 55 12.46 9.14 5.67
N VAL A 56 11.14 9.07 5.85
CA VAL A 56 10.16 8.82 4.79
C VAL A 56 9.52 10.14 4.36
N ASN A 57 9.60 10.45 3.07
CA ASN A 57 8.96 11.62 2.50
C ASN A 57 7.44 11.54 2.65
N ARG A 58 6.81 12.68 2.95
CA ARG A 58 5.33 12.80 2.96
C ARG A 58 4.63 11.86 3.95
N PHE A 59 5.34 11.44 4.99
CA PHE A 59 4.91 10.47 5.99
C PHE A 59 3.52 10.73 6.58
N SER A 60 3.21 11.96 6.98
CA SER A 60 1.89 12.30 7.55
C SER A 60 0.71 12.01 6.61
N SER A 61 0.87 12.23 5.30
CA SER A 61 -0.16 11.87 4.32
C SER A 61 -0.24 10.38 4.08
N LEU A 62 0.88 9.66 4.12
CA LEU A 62 0.90 8.20 4.00
C LEU A 62 0.15 7.52 5.16
N VAL A 63 0.35 7.99 6.40
CA VAL A 63 -0.40 7.51 7.56
C VAL A 63 -1.90 7.81 7.40
N ALA A 64 -2.26 9.02 6.97
CA ALA A 64 -3.67 9.37 6.75
C ALA A 64 -4.34 8.50 5.68
N VAL A 65 -3.64 8.18 4.58
CA VAL A 65 -4.15 7.29 3.53
C VAL A 65 -4.25 5.84 4.03
N LYS A 66 -3.26 5.35 4.78
CA LYS A 66 -3.32 4.03 5.42
C LYS A 66 -4.57 3.91 6.29
N ASP A 67 -4.79 4.86 7.18
CA ASP A 67 -5.92 4.82 8.13
C ASP A 67 -7.27 4.93 7.40
N ALA A 68 -7.37 5.77 6.37
CA ALA A 68 -8.55 5.84 5.52
C ALA A 68 -8.80 4.54 4.74
N THR A 69 -7.73 3.87 4.29
CA THR A 69 -7.81 2.58 3.60
C THR A 69 -8.31 1.48 4.54
N GLU A 70 -7.81 1.43 5.78
CA GLU A 70 -8.29 0.50 6.81
C GLU A 70 -9.78 0.70 7.11
N ALA A 71 -10.22 1.95 7.20
CA ALA A 71 -11.63 2.29 7.44
C ALA A 71 -12.55 1.81 6.30
N GLU A 72 -12.15 2.02 5.04
CA GLU A 72 -12.92 1.52 3.89
C GLU A 72 -12.92 -0.01 3.83
N LEU A 73 -11.78 -0.66 4.03
CA LEU A 73 -11.67 -2.12 4.00
C LEU A 73 -12.57 -2.80 5.03
N ALA A 74 -12.78 -2.19 6.20
CA ALA A 74 -13.69 -2.71 7.22
C ALA A 74 -15.16 -2.78 6.77
N LEU A 75 -15.52 -2.09 5.69
CA LEU A 75 -16.87 -2.09 5.12
C LEU A 75 -17.03 -3.08 3.96
N LEU A 76 -15.94 -3.64 3.43
CA LEU A 76 -15.96 -4.45 2.21
C LEU A 76 -16.06 -5.94 2.50
N GLU A 77 -16.85 -6.64 1.68
CA GLU A 77 -16.84 -8.10 1.65
C GLU A 77 -15.72 -8.62 0.74
N PRO A 78 -15.01 -9.69 1.13
CA PRO A 78 -14.02 -10.33 0.28
C PRO A 78 -14.67 -11.10 -0.88
N PRO A 79 -13.95 -11.27 -2.02
CA PRO A 79 -12.59 -10.77 -2.26
C PRO A 79 -12.57 -9.27 -2.57
N VAL A 80 -11.53 -8.58 -2.11
CA VAL A 80 -11.28 -7.16 -2.41
C VAL A 80 -10.19 -7.07 -3.49
N VAL A 81 -10.43 -6.28 -4.52
CA VAL A 81 -9.44 -5.88 -5.52
C VAL A 81 -9.07 -4.43 -5.28
N ALA A 82 -7.84 -4.20 -4.85
CA ALA A 82 -7.32 -2.85 -4.66
C ALA A 82 -6.74 -2.31 -5.98
N VAL A 83 -7.03 -1.05 -6.27
CA VAL A 83 -6.50 -0.30 -7.40
C VAL A 83 -5.74 0.88 -6.84
N GLY A 84 -4.42 0.73 -6.72
CA GLY A 84 -3.54 1.74 -6.16
C GLY A 84 -3.13 2.82 -7.17
N GLY A 85 -2.39 3.80 -6.67
CA GLY A 85 -1.55 4.68 -7.48
C GLY A 85 -0.09 4.23 -7.42
N ASP A 86 0.60 4.47 -6.31
CA ASP A 86 1.92 3.89 -6.01
C ASP A 86 1.85 2.61 -5.15
N CYS A 87 2.92 1.81 -5.14
CA CYS A 87 2.99 0.55 -4.38
C CYS A 87 2.81 0.73 -2.86
N GLY A 88 3.03 1.94 -2.33
CA GLY A 88 2.76 2.24 -0.93
C GLY A 88 1.28 2.12 -0.56
N ALA A 89 0.37 2.20 -1.54
CA ALA A 89 -1.08 2.03 -1.33
C ALA A 89 -1.45 0.61 -0.87
N GLU A 90 -0.56 -0.37 -1.10
CA GLU A 90 -0.80 -1.78 -0.81
C GLU A 90 -0.58 -2.14 0.66
N LEU A 91 0.01 -1.22 1.45
CA LEU A 91 0.33 -1.46 2.86
C LEU A 91 -0.90 -1.93 3.64
N ALA A 92 -1.94 -1.10 3.70
CA ALA A 92 -3.14 -1.38 4.48
C ALA A 92 -3.95 -2.56 3.92
N THR A 93 -3.94 -2.78 2.59
CA THR A 93 -4.68 -3.87 1.96
C THR A 93 -4.04 -5.23 2.27
N VAL A 94 -2.71 -5.32 2.24
CA VAL A 94 -1.97 -6.52 2.65
C VAL A 94 -2.10 -6.73 4.16
N GLN A 95 -1.98 -5.68 4.98
CA GLN A 95 -2.19 -5.76 6.43
C GLN A 95 -3.58 -6.32 6.77
N HIS A 96 -4.63 -5.84 6.10
CA HIS A 96 -5.99 -6.32 6.27
C HIS A 96 -6.13 -7.80 5.88
N ALA A 97 -5.56 -8.20 4.74
CA ALA A 97 -5.57 -9.60 4.32
C ALA A 97 -4.81 -10.52 5.30
N LEU A 98 -3.70 -10.07 5.87
CA LEU A 98 -2.98 -10.83 6.90
C LEU A 98 -3.84 -10.99 8.16
N ALA A 99 -4.46 -9.90 8.61
CA ALA A 99 -5.27 -9.88 9.83
C ALA A 99 -6.57 -10.68 9.73
N ALA A 100 -7.17 -10.74 8.54
CA ALA A 100 -8.43 -11.44 8.28
C ALA A 100 -8.27 -12.97 8.22
N HIS A 101 -7.03 -13.47 8.23
CA HIS A 101 -6.71 -14.88 8.04
C HIS A 101 -5.87 -15.44 9.20
N PRO A 102 -5.90 -16.76 9.44
CA PRO A 102 -5.04 -17.37 10.46
C PRO A 102 -3.55 -17.06 10.23
N PRO A 103 -2.76 -16.84 11.29
CA PRO A 103 -1.32 -16.64 11.16
C PRO A 103 -0.65 -17.75 10.34
N GLY A 104 0.23 -17.38 9.41
CA GLY A 104 0.94 -18.33 8.55
C GLY A 104 0.15 -18.86 7.34
N SER A 105 -1.10 -18.45 7.14
CA SER A 105 -1.95 -19.00 6.06
C SER A 105 -2.00 -18.19 4.76
N VAL A 106 -1.47 -16.97 4.76
CA VAL A 106 -1.46 -16.06 3.59
C VAL A 106 -0.09 -16.08 2.94
N ALA A 107 0.01 -16.27 1.63
CA ALA A 107 1.24 -16.02 0.88
C ALA A 107 1.11 -14.69 0.12
N VAL A 108 2.12 -13.84 0.20
CA VAL A 108 2.20 -12.60 -0.59
C VAL A 108 3.15 -12.85 -1.75
N VAL A 109 2.61 -12.82 -2.97
CA VAL A 109 3.41 -12.90 -4.20
C VAL A 109 3.54 -11.49 -4.76
N TRP A 110 4.72 -10.91 -4.62
CA TRP A 110 5.03 -9.54 -5.02
C TRP A 110 5.55 -9.51 -6.46
N PHE A 111 4.68 -9.11 -7.39
CA PHE A 111 5.04 -8.96 -8.80
C PHE A 111 5.58 -7.55 -9.08
N ASP A 112 6.87 -7.35 -8.86
CA ASP A 112 7.51 -6.05 -9.12
C ASP A 112 8.91 -6.25 -9.73
N ALA A 113 9.37 -5.26 -10.49
CA ALA A 113 10.74 -5.18 -10.95
C ALA A 113 11.73 -4.93 -9.80
N HIS A 114 11.27 -4.29 -8.73
CA HIS A 114 12.04 -3.91 -7.56
C HIS A 114 11.70 -4.80 -6.36
N GLY A 115 12.53 -4.74 -5.32
CA GLY A 115 12.26 -5.46 -4.07
C GLY A 115 11.39 -4.69 -3.08
N ASP A 116 11.24 -3.37 -3.22
CA ASP A 116 10.54 -2.47 -2.28
C ASP A 116 10.91 -2.68 -0.80
N LEU A 117 12.18 -3.02 -0.58
CA LEU A 117 12.77 -3.42 0.70
C LEU A 117 13.80 -2.41 1.23
N ASN A 118 13.81 -1.16 0.73
CA ASN A 118 14.67 -0.12 1.29
C ASN A 118 14.26 0.20 2.73
N ASP A 119 15.23 0.52 3.59
CA ASP A 119 14.96 1.05 4.93
C ASP A 119 14.89 2.59 4.94
N ASP A 120 14.37 3.15 6.02
CA ASP A 120 14.14 4.59 6.21
C ASP A 120 15.43 5.41 6.42
N VAL A 121 16.57 4.76 6.62
CA VAL A 121 17.86 5.39 6.88
C VAL A 121 18.74 5.45 5.62
N SER A 122 18.76 4.37 4.84
CA SER A 122 19.67 4.16 3.71
C SER A 122 19.01 4.37 2.34
N SER A 123 17.68 4.51 2.28
CA SER A 123 16.98 4.73 1.02
C SER A 123 17.55 5.93 0.24
N PRO A 124 17.89 5.75 -1.05
CA PRO A 124 18.45 6.83 -1.87
C PRO A 124 17.42 7.92 -2.20
N SER A 125 16.12 7.63 -2.12
CA SER A 125 15.04 8.54 -2.49
C SER A 125 14.20 9.03 -1.31
N GLY A 126 14.19 8.29 -0.19
CA GLY A 126 13.25 8.51 0.92
C GLY A 126 11.78 8.27 0.54
N ALA A 127 11.51 7.69 -0.63
CA ALA A 127 10.15 7.50 -1.13
C ALA A 127 9.57 6.16 -0.68
N PHE A 128 8.40 6.19 -0.06
CA PHE A 128 7.82 5.03 0.62
C PHE A 128 7.46 3.86 -0.30
N HIS A 129 7.17 4.12 -1.58
CA HIS A 129 6.86 3.03 -2.51
C HIS A 129 8.00 2.00 -2.63
N GLY A 130 9.26 2.42 -2.42
CA GLY A 130 10.41 1.52 -2.39
C GLY A 130 10.68 0.86 -1.03
N MET A 131 9.78 1.01 -0.05
CA MET A 131 9.91 0.55 1.34
C MET A 131 8.68 -0.25 1.82
N VAL A 132 7.63 -0.38 1.02
CA VAL A 132 6.34 -0.93 1.49
C VAL A 132 6.46 -2.37 2.00
N LEU A 133 7.28 -3.21 1.34
CA LEU A 133 7.52 -4.57 1.81
C LEU A 133 8.34 -4.58 3.10
N ARG A 134 9.30 -3.66 3.25
CA ARG A 134 10.06 -3.49 4.49
C ARG A 134 9.13 -3.17 5.67
N ALA A 135 8.19 -2.26 5.47
CA ALA A 135 7.17 -1.91 6.46
C ALA A 135 6.23 -3.10 6.77
N LEU A 136 5.82 -3.89 5.77
CA LEU A 136 5.00 -5.09 5.95
C LEU A 136 5.69 -6.17 6.79
N LEU A 137 7.01 -6.28 6.70
CA LEU A 137 7.84 -7.16 7.53
C LEU A 137 8.05 -6.62 8.97
N GLY A 138 7.54 -5.43 9.26
CA GLY A 138 7.55 -4.79 10.58
C GLY A 138 8.77 -3.92 10.86
N ASP A 139 9.57 -3.60 9.84
CA ASP A 139 10.65 -2.64 9.96
C ASP A 139 10.09 -1.21 9.90
N ARG A 140 10.88 -0.26 10.43
CA ARG A 140 10.55 1.17 10.55
C ARG A 140 10.12 1.83 9.22
N PRO A 141 9.44 3.00 9.28
CA PRO A 141 9.15 3.82 10.48
C PRO A 141 7.89 3.41 11.26
N ASP A 142 7.89 3.73 12.56
CA ASP A 142 6.72 3.59 13.43
C ASP A 142 5.54 4.38 12.84
N GLY A 143 4.35 3.78 12.82
CA GLY A 143 3.14 4.34 12.18
C GLY A 143 2.84 3.77 10.80
N LEU A 144 3.85 3.26 10.08
CA LEU A 144 3.67 2.48 8.84
C LEU A 144 4.09 1.01 9.01
N ALA A 145 5.03 0.74 9.92
CA ALA A 145 5.47 -0.61 10.25
C ALA A 145 4.32 -1.52 10.71
N SER A 146 4.21 -2.70 10.10
CA SER A 146 3.27 -3.73 10.51
C SER A 146 3.67 -4.39 11.84
N SER A 147 2.67 -4.77 12.62
CA SER A 147 2.88 -5.49 13.89
C SER A 147 1.77 -6.51 14.13
N GLY A 148 2.03 -7.46 15.04
CA GLY A 148 1.05 -8.46 15.45
C GLY A 148 0.43 -9.22 14.26
N PRO A 149 -0.91 -9.31 14.16
CA PRO A 149 -1.59 -10.05 13.09
C PRO A 149 -1.44 -9.41 11.69
N ASN A 150 -0.98 -8.16 11.61
CA ASN A 150 -0.81 -7.43 10.36
C ASN A 150 0.60 -7.62 9.76
N ARG A 151 1.50 -8.30 10.48
CA ARG A 151 2.91 -8.47 10.10
C ARG A 151 3.08 -9.67 9.17
N LEU A 152 3.74 -9.43 8.05
CA LEU A 152 4.12 -10.47 7.09
C LEU A 152 5.36 -11.21 7.61
N ASP A 153 5.29 -12.54 7.63
CA ASP A 153 6.49 -13.36 7.83
C ASP A 153 7.33 -13.34 6.54
N PRO A 154 8.66 -13.09 6.61
CA PRO A 154 9.53 -13.20 5.44
C PRO A 154 9.40 -14.52 4.66
N ALA A 155 9.10 -15.64 5.34
CA ALA A 155 8.90 -16.94 4.70
C ALA A 155 7.61 -17.02 3.85
N GLN A 156 6.68 -16.07 4.04
CA GLN A 156 5.43 -15.96 3.29
C GLN A 156 5.52 -14.96 2.12
N LEU A 157 6.66 -14.28 1.94
CA LEU A 157 6.92 -13.33 0.87
C LEU A 157 7.66 -14.00 -0.30
N ILE A 158 7.06 -13.94 -1.48
CA ILE A 158 7.67 -14.41 -2.73
C ILE A 158 7.83 -13.21 -3.67
N LEU A 159 9.07 -12.89 -4.01
CA LEU A 159 9.38 -11.88 -5.02
C LEU A 159 9.34 -12.51 -6.42
N ALA A 160 8.55 -11.93 -7.33
CA ALA A 160 8.33 -12.46 -8.68
C ALA A 160 8.60 -11.37 -9.73
N GLY A 161 9.61 -11.61 -10.59
CA GLY A 161 10.00 -10.64 -11.63
C GLY A 161 11.01 -9.58 -11.17
N THR A 162 11.40 -9.62 -9.89
CA THR A 162 12.40 -8.73 -9.31
C THR A 162 13.74 -8.89 -10.02
N ARG A 163 14.29 -7.76 -10.43
CA ARG A 163 15.56 -7.64 -11.18
C ARG A 163 16.39 -6.42 -10.76
N ALA A 164 15.88 -5.64 -9.81
CA ALA A 164 16.57 -4.54 -9.15
C ALA A 164 16.28 -4.63 -7.63
N LEU A 165 17.31 -4.52 -6.81
CA LEU A 165 17.22 -4.52 -5.34
C LEU A 165 17.83 -3.23 -4.79
#